data_AF-A0A160P365-F1
#
_entry.id   AF-A0A160P365-F1
#
_cell.length_a   1.000
_cell.length_b   1.000
_cell.length_c   1.000
_cell.angle_alpha   90.00
_cell.angle_beta   90.00
_cell.angle_gamma   90.00
#
_symmetry.space_group_name_H-M   'P 1'
#
loop_
_entity.id
_entity.type
_entity.pdbx_description
1 polymer ?
#
loop_
_entity_poly.entity_id
_entity_poly.type
_entity_poly.pdbx_seq_one_letter_code
_entity_poly.pdbx_strand_id
1 'polypeptide(L)'
;MRRLIGLLAALCALLVGINTLTVTPAGATEISEDADAVAKSSGQKWALKSVVNGKYVSVGMSETDDKYEWSLRAQGVAPKKWELFTLHTNHAAKTIGLRFIATGFFASSEFSDADPRTGMLRARGVRLGQWQQFTPQYLTDVPPAGSPRVRSWWPSARRRTPPTRS
;
A
#
# COMPACT_ATOMS: atom_id res chain seq x y z
N MET A 1 -34.36 -41.51 -54.74
CA MET A 1 -32.90 -41.23 -54.70
C MET A 1 -32.51 -40.54 -56.00
N ARG A 2 -31.82 -39.40 -55.94
CA ARG A 2 -31.38 -38.53 -57.08
C ARG A 2 -32.16 -37.23 -57.35
N ARG A 3 -32.78 -36.56 -56.38
CA ARG A 3 -33.19 -35.14 -56.56
C ARG A 3 -33.21 -34.34 -55.25
N LEU A 4 -32.17 -34.43 -54.43
CA LEU A 4 -32.03 -33.61 -53.21
C LEU A 4 -30.53 -33.38 -52.87
N ILE A 5 -29.69 -33.17 -53.88
CA ILE A 5 -28.26 -32.83 -53.72
C ILE A 5 -27.95 -31.64 -54.62
N GLY A 6 -28.52 -30.47 -54.31
CA GLY A 6 -28.33 -29.29 -55.17
C GLY A 6 -28.58 -27.93 -54.51
N LEU A 7 -28.83 -27.86 -53.20
CA LEU A 7 -29.17 -26.59 -52.53
C LEU A 7 -28.48 -26.46 -51.15
N LEU A 8 -27.19 -26.81 -51.07
CA LEU A 8 -26.37 -26.47 -49.89
C LEU A 8 -24.96 -26.00 -50.26
N ALA A 9 -24.83 -25.34 -51.41
CA ALA A 9 -23.56 -24.77 -51.89
C ALA A 9 -23.70 -23.32 -52.37
N ALA A 10 -24.67 -22.58 -51.82
CA ALA A 10 -24.92 -21.18 -52.20
C ALA A 10 -25.28 -20.30 -50.98
N LEU A 11 -24.58 -20.50 -49.85
CA LEU A 11 -24.67 -19.62 -48.68
C LEU A 11 -23.26 -19.26 -48.14
N CYS A 12 -22.28 -19.10 -49.03
CA CYS A 12 -20.92 -18.67 -48.67
C CYS A 12 -20.51 -17.33 -49.33
N ALA A 13 -21.44 -16.60 -49.94
CA ALA A 13 -21.13 -15.35 -50.64
C ALA A 13 -22.17 -14.27 -50.38
N LEU A 14 -22.30 -13.81 -49.13
CA LEU A 14 -22.69 -12.42 -48.81
C LEU A 14 -22.60 -12.22 -47.29
N LEU A 15 -21.48 -11.68 -46.81
CA LEU A 15 -21.34 -10.87 -45.58
C LEU A 15 -19.84 -10.57 -45.41
N VAL A 16 -19.29 -9.80 -46.34
CA VAL A 16 -18.01 -9.11 -46.15
C VAL A 16 -18.29 -7.93 -45.22
N GLY A 17 -18.36 -8.21 -43.93
CA GLY A 17 -18.34 -7.20 -42.88
C GLY A 17 -16.89 -6.75 -42.69
N ILE A 18 -16.55 -5.61 -43.28
CA ILE A 18 -15.28 -4.91 -43.05
C ILE A 18 -15.25 -4.52 -41.56
N ASN A 19 -14.62 -5.35 -40.74
CA ASN A 19 -14.23 -4.96 -39.39
C ASN A 19 -12.94 -4.16 -39.53
N THR A 20 -13.04 -2.84 -39.53
CA THR A 20 -11.88 -1.97 -39.29
C THR A 20 -11.42 -2.19 -37.86
N LEU A 21 -10.54 -3.18 -37.66
CA LEU A 21 -9.75 -3.32 -36.44
C LEU A 21 -8.80 -2.11 -36.38
N THR A 22 -9.26 -1.03 -35.75
CA THR A 22 -8.35 -0.03 -35.21
C THR A 22 -7.57 -0.71 -34.09
N VAL A 23 -6.37 -1.20 -34.39
CA VAL A 23 -5.36 -1.50 -33.38
C VAL A 23 -4.91 -0.14 -32.84
N THR A 24 -5.61 0.37 -31.83
CA THR A 24 -5.03 1.36 -30.94
C THR A 24 -3.95 0.65 -30.12
N PRO A 25 -2.67 1.05 -30.19
CA PRO A 25 -1.74 0.66 -29.15
C PRO A 25 -2.24 1.34 -27.86
N ALA A 26 -2.97 0.60 -27.03
CA ALA A 26 -3.40 1.06 -25.71
C ALA A 26 -2.18 1.04 -24.77
N GLY A 27 -1.19 1.88 -25.06
CA GLY A 27 -0.26 2.39 -24.08
C GLY A 27 -0.88 3.60 -23.38
N ALA A 28 -2.12 3.48 -22.91
CA ALA A 28 -2.63 4.41 -21.93
C ALA A 28 -1.90 4.06 -20.62
N THR A 29 -1.02 4.96 -20.17
CA THR A 29 -0.69 5.00 -18.74
C THR A 29 -2.00 5.29 -18.01
N GLU A 30 -2.72 4.23 -17.65
CA GLU A 30 -3.88 4.30 -16.76
C GLU A 30 -3.41 4.96 -15.47
N ILE A 31 -3.64 6.27 -15.34
CA ILE A 31 -3.32 7.00 -14.12
C ILE A 31 -4.18 6.35 -13.04
N SER A 32 -3.51 5.73 -12.07
CA SER A 32 -4.19 5.09 -10.95
C SER A 32 -5.18 6.06 -10.32
N GLU A 33 -6.40 5.62 -10.03
CA GLU A 33 -7.46 6.48 -9.47
C GLU A 33 -7.03 7.16 -8.15
N ASP A 34 -6.02 6.61 -7.47
CA ASP A 34 -5.41 7.12 -6.25
C ASP A 34 -4.11 7.93 -6.47
N ALA A 35 -3.65 8.13 -7.71
CA ALA A 35 -2.35 8.74 -8.02
C ALA A 35 -2.18 10.13 -7.37
N ASP A 36 -3.20 10.96 -7.42
CA ASP A 36 -3.21 12.29 -6.78
C ASP A 36 -3.08 12.19 -5.26
N ALA A 37 -3.78 11.23 -4.64
CA ALA A 37 -3.73 11.01 -3.20
C ALA A 37 -2.34 10.51 -2.78
N VAL A 38 -1.76 9.58 -3.55
CA VAL A 38 -0.41 9.06 -3.33
C VAL A 38 0.62 10.19 -3.47
N ALA A 39 0.51 11.03 -4.50
CA ALA A 39 1.43 12.14 -4.74
C ALA A 39 1.41 13.16 -3.60
N LYS A 40 0.22 13.61 -3.16
CA LYS A 40 0.04 14.62 -2.10
C LYS A 40 0.60 14.22 -0.74
N SER A 41 0.70 12.92 -0.48
CA SER A 41 1.09 12.37 0.83
C SER A 41 2.48 11.71 0.82
N SER A 42 3.13 11.61 -0.34
CA SER A 42 4.47 11.05 -0.46
C SER A 42 5.55 11.99 0.11
N GLY A 43 6.48 11.48 0.91
CA GLY A 43 7.70 12.22 1.27
C GLY A 43 8.41 11.78 2.55
N GLN A 44 7.70 11.82 3.68
CA GLN A 44 8.30 11.42 4.96
C GLN A 44 8.37 9.90 5.08
N LYS A 45 9.57 9.40 5.39
CA LYS A 45 9.79 7.98 5.69
C LYS A 45 9.57 7.72 7.18
N TRP A 46 8.89 6.63 7.47
CA TRP A 46 8.53 6.16 8.80
C TRP A 46 8.97 4.71 8.98
N ALA A 47 9.10 4.29 10.24
CA ALA A 47 9.28 2.91 10.63
C ALA A 47 8.32 2.60 11.79
N LEU A 48 7.80 1.38 11.83
CA LEU A 48 6.93 0.91 12.90
C LEU A 48 7.75 -0.03 13.79
N LYS A 49 7.86 0.29 15.09
CA LYS A 49 8.61 -0.51 16.05
C LYS A 49 7.64 -1.16 17.03
N SER A 50 7.71 -2.49 17.15
CA SER A 50 6.94 -3.21 18.15
C SER A 50 7.49 -2.88 19.53
N VAL A 51 6.58 -2.47 20.40
CA VAL A 51 6.88 -2.17 21.80
C VAL A 51 7.13 -3.44 22.63
N VAL A 52 6.61 -4.58 22.15
CA VAL A 52 6.68 -5.87 22.84
C VAL A 52 8.08 -6.50 22.72
N ASN A 53 8.70 -6.43 21.54
CA ASN A 53 10.00 -7.07 21.29
C ASN A 53 11.10 -6.11 20.84
N GLY A 54 10.81 -4.81 20.72
CA GLY A 54 11.76 -3.79 20.31
C GLY A 54 12.23 -3.89 18.86
N LYS A 55 11.62 -4.74 18.02
CA LYS A 55 11.97 -4.93 16.62
C LYS A 55 11.11 -4.09 15.70
N TYR A 56 11.67 -3.71 14.56
CA TYR A 56 10.94 -3.00 13.51
C TYR A 56 10.11 -3.99 12.68
N VAL A 57 8.92 -3.55 12.30
CA VAL A 57 8.06 -4.26 11.35
C VAL A 57 8.73 -4.22 9.98
N SER A 58 8.97 -5.39 9.43
CA SER A 58 9.65 -5.64 8.16
C SER A 58 8.71 -6.40 7.24
N VAL A 59 8.80 -6.15 5.93
CA VAL A 59 8.12 -6.99 4.94
C VAL A 59 8.91 -8.29 4.80
N GLY A 60 8.34 -9.39 5.29
CA GLY A 60 8.94 -10.71 5.26
C GLY A 60 8.85 -11.32 3.87
N MET A 61 9.99 -11.75 3.35
CA MET A 61 10.05 -12.74 2.27
C MET A 61 10.03 -14.12 2.90
N SER A 62 9.15 -14.99 2.43
CA SER A 62 9.10 -16.38 2.87
C SER A 62 9.76 -17.23 1.80
N GLU A 63 10.83 -17.94 2.15
CA GLU A 63 11.54 -18.81 1.20
C GLU A 63 10.95 -20.22 1.13
N THR A 64 10.12 -20.59 2.13
CA THR A 64 9.66 -21.97 2.34
C THR A 64 8.14 -22.13 2.32
N ASP A 65 7.38 -21.04 2.46
CA ASP A 65 5.91 -21.06 2.45
C ASP A 65 5.35 -19.79 1.80
N ASP A 66 4.90 -19.90 0.55
CA ASP A 66 4.35 -18.79 -0.25
C ASP A 66 3.13 -18.12 0.40
N LYS A 67 2.44 -18.83 1.31
CA LYS A 67 1.28 -18.32 2.05
C LYS A 67 1.63 -17.09 2.88
N TYR A 68 2.86 -17.00 3.38
CA TYR A 68 3.32 -15.90 4.23
C TYR A 68 4.24 -14.91 3.53
N GLU A 69 4.42 -15.05 2.23
CA GLU A 69 5.22 -14.11 1.44
C GLU A 69 4.68 -12.68 1.62
N TRP A 70 5.54 -11.67 1.69
CA TRP A 70 5.16 -10.27 1.89
C TRP A 70 4.46 -9.97 3.23
N SER A 71 4.44 -10.89 4.19
CA SER A 71 3.81 -10.66 5.50
C SER A 71 4.58 -9.62 6.32
N LEU A 72 3.87 -8.75 7.03
CA LEU A 72 4.48 -7.76 7.91
C LEU A 72 4.80 -8.41 9.25
N ARG A 73 6.09 -8.47 9.61
CA ARG A 73 6.56 -9.12 10.84
C ARG A 73 7.54 -8.23 11.61
N ALA A 74 7.38 -8.13 12.93
CA ALA A 74 8.28 -7.39 13.81
C ALA A 74 9.59 -8.15 14.04
N GLN A 75 10.48 -8.16 13.05
CA GLN A 75 11.73 -8.92 13.06
C GLN A 75 12.99 -8.09 12.74
N GLY A 76 12.83 -6.88 12.20
CA GLY A 76 13.94 -6.02 11.82
C GLY A 76 14.68 -5.45 13.02
N VAL A 77 16.01 -5.47 12.98
CA VAL A 77 16.85 -4.89 14.06
C VAL A 77 17.15 -3.41 13.86
N ALA A 78 16.94 -2.88 12.65
CA ALA A 78 17.17 -1.48 12.30
C ALA A 78 16.16 -1.03 11.21
N PRO A 79 15.83 0.28 11.13
CA PRO A 79 14.89 0.78 10.13
C PRO A 79 15.57 0.94 8.75
N LYS A 80 15.72 -0.16 8.01
CA LYS A 80 16.30 -0.19 6.66
C LYS A 80 15.18 -0.30 5.62
N LYS A 81 15.54 -0.49 4.34
CA LYS A 81 14.61 -0.45 3.21
C LYS A 81 13.35 -1.33 3.41
N TRP A 82 13.49 -2.47 4.07
CA TRP A 82 12.41 -3.44 4.33
C TRP A 82 11.48 -3.06 5.49
N GLU A 83 11.94 -2.15 6.35
CA GLU A 83 11.21 -1.65 7.53
C GLU A 83 10.65 -0.24 7.32
N LEU A 84 11.09 0.45 6.27
CA LEU A 84 10.69 1.81 5.95
C LEU A 84 9.45 1.83 5.06
N PHE A 85 8.55 2.77 5.35
CA PHE A 85 7.37 3.07 4.53
C PHE A 85 7.08 4.57 4.49
N THR A 86 6.29 5.00 3.51
CA THR A 86 5.65 6.32 3.48
C THR A 86 4.19 6.19 3.88
N LEU A 87 3.65 7.23 4.53
CA LEU A 87 2.23 7.32 4.87
C LEU A 87 1.48 7.99 3.73
N HIS A 88 0.33 7.46 3.37
CA HIS A 88 -0.53 8.04 2.34
C HIS A 88 -1.96 8.23 2.82
N THR A 89 -2.65 9.26 2.33
CA THR A 89 -4.03 9.56 2.74
C THR A 89 -4.90 9.88 1.53
N ASN A 90 -6.09 9.31 1.43
CA ASN A 90 -7.09 9.61 0.41
C ASN A 90 -8.35 10.32 0.96
N HIS A 91 -8.62 10.25 2.27
CA HIS A 91 -9.79 10.87 2.90
C HIS A 91 -9.42 11.86 4.01
N ALA A 92 -9.06 13.10 3.65
CA ALA A 92 -8.87 14.21 4.60
C ALA A 92 -8.09 13.82 5.89
N ALA A 93 -7.06 12.98 5.75
CA ALA A 93 -6.26 12.43 6.84
C ALA A 93 -6.99 11.58 7.91
N LYS A 94 -8.20 11.07 7.64
CA LYS A 94 -8.92 10.14 8.55
C LYS A 94 -8.34 8.72 8.53
N THR A 95 -7.89 8.27 7.37
CA THR A 95 -7.27 6.97 7.16
C THR A 95 -5.87 7.14 6.61
N ILE A 96 -5.03 6.15 6.89
CA ILE A 96 -3.66 6.06 6.40
C ILE A 96 -3.44 4.76 5.62
N GLY A 97 -2.65 4.84 4.56
CA GLY A 97 -2.04 3.70 3.88
C GLY A 97 -0.54 3.67 4.13
N LEU A 98 0.03 2.48 4.22
CA LEU A 98 1.46 2.27 4.49
C LEU A 98 2.11 1.70 3.23
N ARG A 99 2.85 2.52 2.47
CA ARG A 99 3.55 2.08 1.26
C ARG A 99 5.01 1.76 1.55
N PHE A 100 5.40 0.49 1.46
CA PHE A 100 6.74 0.06 1.82
C PHE A 100 7.77 0.43 0.76
N ILE A 101 8.94 0.91 1.20
CA ILE A 101 10.02 1.35 0.31
C ILE A 101 10.66 0.17 -0.42
N ALA A 102 10.73 -1.01 0.21
CA ALA A 102 11.31 -2.19 -0.40
C ALA A 102 10.55 -2.67 -1.64
N THR A 103 9.22 -2.70 -1.57
CA THR A 103 8.35 -3.31 -2.59
C THR A 103 7.59 -2.30 -3.44
N GLY A 104 7.37 -1.08 -2.94
CA GLY A 104 6.47 -0.11 -3.56
C GLY A 104 4.98 -0.46 -3.39
N PHE A 105 4.65 -1.48 -2.60
CA PHE A 105 3.29 -1.92 -2.34
C PHE A 105 2.77 -1.39 -1.00
N PHE A 106 1.45 -1.23 -0.92
CA PHE A 106 0.70 -0.91 0.27
C PHE A 106 0.47 -2.15 1.14
N ALA A 107 0.54 -1.95 2.45
CA ALA A 107 0.00 -2.91 3.42
C ALA A 107 -1.50 -3.13 3.12
N SER A 108 -1.90 -4.39 3.05
CA SER A 108 -3.27 -4.84 2.80
C SER A 108 -3.64 -5.84 3.88
N SER A 109 -4.86 -5.75 4.39
CA SER A 109 -5.39 -6.73 5.33
C SER A 109 -5.95 -7.96 4.61
N GLU A 110 -5.59 -9.15 5.07
CA GLU A 110 -6.09 -10.41 4.56
C GLU A 110 -7.34 -10.84 5.36
N PHE A 111 -8.52 -10.81 4.75
CA PHE A 111 -9.78 -11.18 5.44
C PHE A 111 -10.71 -12.09 4.61
N SER A 112 -10.32 -12.45 3.39
CA SER A 112 -11.18 -13.27 2.50
C SER A 112 -11.16 -14.76 2.82
N ASP A 113 -10.12 -15.25 3.49
CA ASP A 113 -9.83 -16.68 3.64
C ASP A 113 -9.94 -17.09 5.12
N ALA A 114 -10.63 -18.19 5.44
CA ALA A 114 -10.80 -18.70 6.80
C ALA A 114 -9.57 -19.48 7.31
N ASP A 115 -8.37 -18.94 7.10
CA ASP A 115 -7.11 -19.61 7.41
C ASP A 115 -6.24 -18.77 8.38
N PRO A 116 -5.05 -19.26 8.78
CA PRO A 116 -4.18 -18.54 9.73
C PRO A 116 -3.72 -17.15 9.28
N ARG A 117 -3.98 -16.76 8.03
CA ARG A 117 -3.69 -15.44 7.47
C ARG A 117 -4.81 -14.45 7.73
N THR A 118 -5.98 -14.87 8.25
CA THR A 118 -7.06 -13.96 8.62
C THR A 118 -6.54 -12.86 9.56
N GLY A 119 -6.74 -11.60 9.20
CA GLY A 119 -6.27 -10.42 9.92
C GLY A 119 -4.78 -10.11 9.75
N MET A 120 -4.03 -10.91 8.99
CA MET A 120 -2.62 -10.63 8.69
C MET A 120 -2.50 -9.42 7.76
N LEU A 121 -1.47 -8.62 7.97
CA LEU A 121 -1.08 -7.58 7.03
C LEU A 121 -0.01 -8.09 6.06
N ARG A 122 -0.19 -7.80 4.77
CA ARG A 122 0.81 -8.10 3.72
C ARG A 122 1.05 -6.89 2.82
N ALA A 123 2.29 -6.70 2.38
CA ALA A 123 2.64 -5.64 1.44
C ALA A 123 2.39 -6.08 -0.01
N ARG A 124 1.12 -6.12 -0.43
CA ARG A 124 0.72 -6.56 -1.79
C ARG A 124 -0.19 -5.57 -2.54
N GLY A 125 -0.68 -4.53 -1.88
CA GLY A 125 -1.60 -3.58 -2.48
C GLY A 125 -0.88 -2.70 -3.51
N VAL A 126 -1.31 -2.75 -4.77
CA VAL A 126 -0.77 -1.88 -5.83
C VAL A 126 -1.42 -0.50 -5.85
N ARG A 127 -2.58 -0.34 -5.21
CA ARG A 127 -3.38 0.88 -5.11
C ARG A 127 -3.87 1.09 -3.68
N LEU A 128 -4.15 2.34 -3.32
CA LEU A 128 -4.76 2.73 -2.05
C LEU A 128 -6.29 2.53 -2.07
N GLY A 129 -6.71 1.26 -1.99
CA GLY A 129 -8.12 0.84 -1.93
C GLY A 129 -8.64 0.68 -0.50
N GLN A 130 -9.82 0.09 -0.35
CA GLN A 130 -10.47 -0.10 0.96
C GLN A 130 -9.63 -0.98 1.91
N TRP A 131 -8.97 -2.02 1.39
CA TRP A 131 -8.18 -2.95 2.20
C TRP A 131 -6.80 -2.40 2.60
N GLN A 132 -6.40 -1.27 2.02
CA GLN A 132 -5.12 -0.60 2.27
C GLN A 132 -5.28 0.61 3.21
N GLN A 133 -6.47 0.83 3.74
CA GLN A 133 -6.79 1.98 4.58
C GLN A 133 -6.98 1.55 6.04
N PHE A 134 -6.21 2.19 6.92
CA PHE A 134 -6.22 1.93 8.34
C PHE A 134 -6.55 3.22 9.10
N THR A 135 -7.34 3.11 10.16
CA THR A 135 -7.60 4.23 11.07
C THR A 135 -6.53 4.22 12.18
N PRO A 136 -5.64 5.21 12.26
CA PRO A 136 -4.68 5.29 13.35
C PRO A 136 -5.40 5.69 14.64
N GLN A 137 -5.10 4.98 15.73
CA GLN A 137 -5.49 5.38 17.07
C GLN A 137 -4.28 6.00 17.77
N TYR A 138 -4.42 7.22 18.25
CA TYR A 138 -3.36 7.91 18.97
C TYR A 138 -3.45 7.58 20.44
N LEU A 139 -2.45 6.87 20.95
CA LEU A 139 -2.34 6.58 22.37
C LEU A 139 -1.86 7.83 23.10
N THR A 140 -2.45 8.12 24.26
CA THR A 140 -2.01 9.19 25.16
C THR A 140 -0.93 8.73 26.14
N ASP A 141 -0.65 7.43 26.18
CA ASP A 141 0.32 6.84 27.08
C ASP A 141 1.76 7.21 26.70
N VAL A 142 2.64 7.20 27.70
CA VAL A 142 4.07 7.46 27.50
C VAL A 142 4.65 6.39 26.55
N PRO A 143 5.29 6.79 25.44
CA PRO A 143 5.92 5.84 24.53
C PRO A 143 6.94 4.97 25.27
N PRO A 144 7.05 3.67 24.94
CA PRO A 144 7.99 2.78 25.61
C PRO A 144 9.43 3.27 25.50
N ALA A 145 10.23 2.92 26.50
CA ALA A 145 11.64 3.30 26.57
C ALA A 145 12.39 2.94 25.28
N GLY A 146 13.13 3.91 24.74
CA GLY A 146 13.86 3.74 23.46
C GLY A 146 13.02 4.00 22.20
N SER A 147 11.77 4.48 22.34
CA SER A 147 11.08 5.16 21.23
C SER A 147 11.83 6.45 20.90
N PRO A 148 12.00 6.81 19.60
CA PRO A 148 12.57 8.10 19.24
C PRO A 148 11.76 9.20 19.93
N ARG A 149 12.37 9.93 20.87
CA ARG A 149 11.71 11.10 21.43
C ARG A 149 11.52 12.08 20.29
N VAL A 150 10.27 12.44 20.01
CA VAL A 150 9.99 13.60 19.15
C VAL A 150 10.78 14.74 19.77
N ARG A 151 11.84 15.22 19.09
CA ARG A 151 12.46 16.47 19.49
C ARG A 151 11.35 17.50 19.33
N SER A 152 10.82 17.98 20.46
CA SER A 152 9.77 18.97 20.47
C SER A 152 10.23 20.16 19.63
N TRP A 153 9.61 20.34 18.46
CA TRP A 153 9.82 21.47 17.57
C TRP A 153 9.14 22.75 18.09
N TRP A 154 8.87 22.82 19.40
CA TRP A 154 8.38 24.03 20.03
C TRP A 154 9.57 24.86 20.49
N PRO A 155 9.67 26.16 20.15
CA PRO A 155 10.71 27.00 20.69
C PRO A 155 10.57 26.99 22.20
N SER A 156 11.57 26.45 22.89
CA SER A 156 11.65 26.61 24.34
C SER A 156 11.62 28.11 24.60
N ALA A 157 10.53 28.58 25.20
CA ALA A 157 10.45 29.94 25.70
C ALA A 157 11.65 30.10 26.64
N ARG A 158 12.68 30.79 26.15
CA ARG A 158 13.81 31.22 26.98
C ARG A 158 13.16 31.94 28.16
N ARG A 159 13.27 31.36 29.36
CA ARG A 159 13.04 32.08 30.59
C ARG A 159 13.93 33.31 30.52
N ARG A 160 13.35 34.46 30.23
CA ARG A 160 14.02 35.75 30.41
C ARG A 160 14.19 35.88 31.91
N THR A 161 15.41 35.66 32.38
CA THR A 161 15.81 36.12 33.72
C THR A 161 15.56 37.64 33.77
N PRO A 162 14.90 38.17 34.82
CA PRO A 162 14.79 39.61 34.99
C PRO A 162 16.18 40.19 35.27
N PRO A 163 16.51 41.39 34.78
CA PRO A 163 17.76 42.04 35.15
C PRO A 163 17.73 42.39 36.64
N THR A 164 18.76 41.97 37.38
CA THR A 164 19.06 42.47 38.71
C THR A 164 19.39 43.95 38.60
N ARG A 165 18.56 44.79 39.23
CA ARG A 165 18.86 46.21 39.42
C ARG A 165 19.92 46.33 40.51
N SER A 166 21.01 47.03 40.19
CA SER A 166 21.98 47.54 41.18
C SER A 166 21.48 48.86 41.77
#